data_AF-X1UKU7-F1
#
_entry.id   AF-X1UKU7-F1
#
_cell.length_a   1.000
_cell.length_b   1.000
_cell.length_c   1.000
_cell.angle_alpha   90.00
_cell.angle_beta   90.00
_cell.angle_gamma   90.00
#
_symmetry.space_group_name_H-M   'P 1'
#
loop_
_entity.id
_entity.type
_entity.pdbx_description
1 polymer ?
#
loop_
_entity_poly.entity_id
_entity_poly.type
_entity_poly.pdbx_seq_one_letter_code
_entity_poly.pdbx_strand_id
1 'polypeptide(L)' 'MDVLVYPSIWYENQPIAILEALLAKIPIVASNLGGMAEIVQDGVTGLLFEAGNTEDLSQKMVSLIDNPQLLRKLSETP' A
#
# COMPACT_ATOMS: atom_id res chain seq x y z
N MET A 1 13.59 2.84 2.41
CA MET A 1 12.20 2.95 2.88
C MET A 1 11.62 1.55 2.79
N ASP A 2 11.12 1.01 3.91
CA ASP A 2 10.63 -0.39 3.96
C ASP A 2 9.23 -0.54 3.36
N VAL A 3 8.39 0.48 3.53
CA VAL A 3 7.01 0.55 3.03
C VAL A 3 6.62 2.01 2.81
N LEU A 4 5.82 2.29 1.80
CA LEU A 4 5.13 3.59 1.65
C LEU A 4 3.71 3.46 2.19
N VAL A 5 3.32 4.33 3.12
CA VAL A 5 1.93 4.44 3.60
C VAL A 5 1.29 5.67 2.95
N TYR A 6 0.17 5.47 2.25
CA TYR A 6 -0.54 6.50 1.48
C TYR A 6 -2.01 6.59 1.93
N PRO A 7 -2.31 7.30 3.05
CA PRO A 7 -3.61 7.23 3.70
C PRO A 7 -4.57 8.34 3.28
N SER A 8 -4.60 8.67 1.99
CA SER A 8 -5.46 9.73 1.46
C SER A 8 -6.94 9.36 1.64
N ILE A 9 -7.74 10.31 2.12
CA ILE A 9 -9.21 10.17 2.21
C ILE A 9 -9.91 10.83 1.02
N TRP A 10 -9.13 11.35 0.07
CA TRP A 10 -9.63 12.05 -1.10
C TRP A 10 -9.44 11.20 -2.35
N TYR A 11 -10.31 11.44 -3.32
CA TYR A 11 -10.21 10.80 -4.61
C TYR A 11 -9.01 11.34 -5.38
N GLU A 12 -8.14 10.45 -5.83
CA GLU A 12 -6.97 10.78 -6.65
C GLU A 12 -7.00 10.02 -7.96
N ASN A 13 -6.74 10.70 -9.08
CA ASN A 13 -6.72 10.05 -10.40
C ASN A 13 -5.42 9.29 -10.65
N GLN A 14 -4.29 9.85 -10.20
CA GLN A 14 -2.96 9.30 -10.53
C GLN A 14 -1.94 9.66 -9.42
N PRO A 15 -1.90 8.87 -8.33
CA PRO A 15 -0.96 9.09 -7.24
C PRO A 15 0.48 8.76 -7.69
N ILE A 16 1.22 9.80 -8.14
CA ILE A 16 2.60 9.66 -8.64
C ILE A 16 3.53 9.04 -7.59
N ALA A 17 3.34 9.37 -6.31
CA ALA A 17 4.15 8.80 -5.23
C ALA A 17 4.02 7.27 -5.14
N ILE A 18 2.83 6.71 -5.41
CA ILE A 18 2.62 5.25 -5.46
C ILE A 18 3.38 4.67 -6.65
N LEU A 19 3.30 5.30 -7.82
CA LEU A 19 4.03 4.84 -9.01
C LEU A 19 5.55 4.86 -8.81
N GLU A 20 6.10 5.92 -8.22
CA GLU A 20 7.53 6.01 -7.91
C GLU A 20 7.97 4.94 -6.91
N ALA A 21 7.15 4.68 -5.88
CA ALA A 21 7.43 3.64 -4.90
C ALA A 21 7.41 2.23 -5.51
N LEU A 22 6.45 1.94 -6.40
CA LEU A 22 6.41 0.68 -7.14
C LEU A 22 7.65 0.50 -8.02
N LEU A 23 8.09 1.55 -8.74
CA LEU A 23 9.33 1.52 -9.53
C LEU A 23 10.58 1.29 -8.67
N ALA A 24 10.56 1.78 -7.43
CA ALA A 24 11.61 1.55 -6.44
C ALA A 24 11.48 0.21 -5.71
N LYS A 25 10.51 -0.65 -6.07
CA LYS A 25 10.20 -1.93 -5.42
C LYS A 25 9.86 -1.80 -3.94
N ILE A 26 9.17 -0.72 -3.59
CA ILE A 26 8.73 -0.44 -2.23
C ILE A 26 7.26 -0.85 -2.11
N PRO A 27 6.92 -1.80 -1.22
CA PRO A 27 5.54 -2.17 -0.93
C PRO A 27 4.68 -0.98 -0.52
N ILE A 28 3.40 -1.03 -0.89
CA ILE A 28 2.45 0.07 -0.64
C ILE A 28 1.42 -0.34 0.40
N VAL A 29 1.06 0.55 1.31
CA VAL A 29 -0.19 0.48 2.09
C VAL A 29 -1.01 1.71 1.75
N ALA A 30 -2.12 1.54 1.02
CA ALA A 30 -2.89 2.66 0.51
C ALA A 30 -4.39 2.52 0.77
N SER A 31 -5.08 3.67 0.81
CA SER A 31 -6.54 3.68 0.87
C SER A 31 -7.14 2.99 -0.36
N ASN A 32 -8.18 2.20 -0.15
CA ASN A 32 -8.98 1.56 -1.19
C ASN A 32 -9.94 2.58 -1.83
N LEU A 33 -9.37 3.58 -2.50
CA LEU A 33 -10.11 4.70 -3.07
C LEU A 33 -9.46 5.20 -4.36
N GLY A 34 -10.25 5.43 -5.40
CA GLY A 34 -9.80 6.02 -6.67
C GLY A 34 -8.60 5.33 -7.29
N GLY A 35 -7.69 6.11 -7.88
CA GLY A 35 -6.50 5.62 -8.57
C GLY A 35 -5.53 4.83 -7.69
N MET A 36 -5.57 4.98 -6.36
CA MET A 36 -4.79 4.14 -5.45
C MET A 36 -5.24 2.68 -5.52
N ALA A 37 -6.56 2.43 -5.48
CA ALA A 37 -7.14 1.10 -5.58
C ALA A 37 -6.99 0.47 -6.98
N GLU A 38 -6.85 1.29 -8.02
CA GLU A 38 -6.62 0.82 -9.39
C GLU A 38 -5.15 0.42 -9.63
N ILE A 39 -4.20 1.12 -9.00
CA ILE A 39 -2.76 0.92 -9.20
C ILE A 39 -2.20 -0.16 -8.26
N VAL A 40 -2.65 -0.18 -7.00
CA VAL A 40 -2.15 -1.13 -6.00
C VAL A 40 -2.89 -2.46 -6.14
N GLN A 41 -2.16 -3.55 -6.34
CA GLN A 41 -2.70 -4.90 -6.34
C GLN A 41 -2.61 -5.49 -4.93
N ASP A 42 -3.76 -5.60 -4.26
CA ASP A 42 -3.85 -6.09 -2.88
C ASP A 42 -3.26 -7.51 -2.73
N GLY A 43 -2.33 -7.67 -1.79
CA GLY A 43 -1.60 -8.91 -1.53
C GLY A 43 -0.48 -9.24 -2.54
N VAL A 44 -0.25 -8.38 -3.53
CA VAL A 44 0.74 -8.56 -4.60
C VAL A 44 1.81 -7.47 -4.56
N THR A 45 1.42 -6.20 -4.77
CA THR A 45 2.34 -5.05 -4.74
C THR A 45 2.15 -4.17 -3.49
N GLY A 46 1.10 -4.45 -2.72
CA GLY A 46 0.79 -3.73 -1.49
C GLY A 46 -0.41 -4.30 -0.76
N LEU A 47 -0.90 -3.55 0.21
CA LEU A 47 -2.13 -3.80 0.95
C LEU A 47 -3.07 -2.61 0.82
N LEU A 48 -4.34 -2.88 0.58
CA LEU A 48 -5.40 -1.88 0.59
C LEU A 48 -6.14 -1.88 1.92
N PHE A 49 -6.54 -0.69 2.38
CA PHE A 49 -7.36 -0.49 3.58
C PHE A 49 -8.51 0.48 3.31
N GLU A 50 -9.59 0.40 4.09
CA GLU A 50 -10.74 1.29 3.94
C GLU A 50 -10.39 2.76 4.24
N ALA A 51 -10.70 3.66 3.30
CA ALA A 51 -10.36 5.08 3.43
C ALA A 51 -10.99 5.71 4.69
N GLY A 52 -10.16 6.34 5.54
CA GLY A 52 -10.60 6.94 6.80
C GLY A 52 -10.77 5.94 7.96
N ASN A 53 -10.60 4.64 7.72
CA ASN A 53 -10.63 3.62 8.76
C ASN A 53 -9.24 3.40 9.37
N THR A 54 -8.98 4.06 10.49
CA THR A 54 -7.68 3.97 11.21
C THR A 54 -7.40 2.56 11.73
N GLU A 55 -8.44 1.81 12.11
CA GLU A 55 -8.29 0.46 12.65
C GLU A 55 -7.83 -0.50 11.54
N ASP A 56 -8.44 -0.45 10.37
CA ASP A 56 -8.03 -1.25 9.21
C ASP A 56 -6.59 -0.92 8.78
N LEU A 57 -6.24 0.37 8.69
CA LEU A 57 -4.87 0.80 8.41
C LEU A 57 -3.87 0.22 9.42
N SER A 58 -4.18 0.33 10.72
CA SER A 58 -3.36 -0.22 11.79
C SER A 58 -3.15 -1.72 11.62
N GLN A 59 -4.21 -2.47 11.31
CA GLN A 59 -4.13 -3.92 11.09
C GLN A 59 -3.22 -4.27 9.90
N LYS A 60 -3.30 -3.53 8.78
CA LYS A 60 -2.37 -3.73 7.65
C LYS A 60 -0.93 -3.47 8.05
N MET A 61 -0.66 -2.37 8.74
CA MET A 61 0.70 -2.04 9.20
C MET A 61 1.26 -3.09 10.17
N VAL A 62 0.47 -3.52 11.15
CA VAL A 62 0.86 -4.58 12.11
C VAL A 62 1.15 -5.88 11.37
N SER A 63 0.34 -6.27 10.40
CA SER A 63 0.57 -7.49 9.62
C SER A 63 1.91 -7.50 8.88
N LEU A 64 2.40 -6.33 8.44
CA LEU A 64 3.71 -6.21 7.78
C LEU A 64 4.85 -6.27 8.79
N ILE A 65 4.68 -5.67 9.97
CA ILE A 65 5.65 -5.69 11.06
C ILE A 65 5.84 -7.11 11.59
N ASP A 66 4.74 -7.82 11.83
CA ASP A 66 4.74 -9.17 12.41
C ASP A 66 5.11 -10.25 11.39
N ASN A 67 5.07 -9.95 10.08
CA ASN A 67 5.37 -10.90 9.01
C ASN A 67 6.40 -10.35 8.01
N PRO A 68 7.72 -10.41 8.34
CA PRO A 68 8.78 -9.97 7.44
C PRO A 68 8.80 -10.69 6.08
N GLN A 69 8.29 -11.93 6.02
CA GLN A 69 8.20 -12.68 4.77
C GLN A 69 7.15 -12.07 3.83
N LEU A 70 6.02 -11.62 4.37
CA LEU A 70 5.01 -10.89 3.60
C LEU A 70 5.62 -9.61 3.01
N LEU A 71 6.33 -8.82 3.82
CA LEU A 71 6.96 -7.59 3.36
C LEU A 71 7.94 -7.85 2.20
N ARG A 72 8.77 -8.89 2.31
CA ARG A 72 9.68 -9.31 1.23
C ARG A 72 8.93 -9.71 -0.04
N LYS A 73 7.90 -10.55 0.09
CA LYS A 73 7.07 -10.98 -1.04
C LYS A 73 6.48 -9.81 -1.82
N LEU A 74 5.97 -8.80 -1.10
CA LEU A 74 5.39 -7.60 -1.73
C LEU A 74 6.45 -6.75 -2.46
N SER A 75 7.70 -6.77 -2.00
CA SER A 75 8.82 -6.02 -2.63
C SER A 75 9.46 -6.73 -3.83
N GLU A 76 9.23 -8.04 -4.00
CA GLU A 76 9.84 -8.85 -5.06
C GLU A 76 9.03 -8.83 -6.36
N THR A 77 7.78 -8.39 -6.30
CA THR A 77 6.84 -8.45 -7.42
C THR A 77 6.89 -7.16 -8.25
N PRO A 78 7.04 -7.25 -9.60
CA PRO A 78 7.23 -6.09 -10.48
C PRO A 78 5.96 -5.28 -10.74
#